data_AF-G9MR44-F1
#
_entry.id   AF-G9MR44-F1
#
_cell.length_a   1.000
_cell.length_b   1.000
_cell.length_c   1.000
_cell.angle_alpha   90.00
_cell.angle_beta   90.00
_cell.angle_gamma   90.00
#
_symmetry.space_group_name_H-M   'P 1'
#
loop_
_entity.id
_entity.type
_entity.pdbx_description
1 polymer ?
#
loop_
_entity_poly.entity_id
_entity_poly.type
_entity_poly.pdbx_seq_one_letter_code
_entity_poly.pdbx_strand_id
1 'polypeptide(L)'
;QKPGRNIVFVGNLPYSATAASITAHFATLKPIAVRCLTKKEDPKACRGIAFVEFATSTHQRTCLDKFHHSMFEDGISPARKINVELTAGGGGKSQGRQDKIMEKNKKLDENRAKRIEKEKTAKEENQ
;
A
#
# COMPACT_ATOMS: atom_id res chain seq x y z
N GLN A 1 9.84 -19.06 -14.90
CA GLN A 1 9.88 -17.75 -14.22
C GLN A 1 9.20 -17.91 -12.87
N LYS A 2 9.84 -17.54 -11.75
CA LYS A 2 9.15 -17.54 -10.44
C LYS A 2 7.98 -16.53 -10.55
N PRO A 3 6.76 -16.88 -10.12
CA PRO A 3 5.64 -15.95 -10.17
C PRO A 3 6.04 -14.67 -9.42
N GLY A 4 5.95 -13.53 -10.09
CA GLY A 4 6.24 -12.24 -9.47
C GLY A 4 5.28 -12.03 -8.31
N ARG A 5 5.79 -11.89 -7.08
CA ARG A 5 4.96 -11.64 -5.91
C ARG A 5 4.43 -10.21 -5.97
N ASN A 6 3.13 -10.05 -6.15
CA ASN A 6 2.47 -8.74 -6.24
C ASN A 6 2.20 -8.21 -4.82
N ILE A 7 3.23 -7.71 -4.16
CA ILE A 7 3.15 -7.25 -2.77
C ILE A 7 3.10 -5.72 -2.74
N VAL A 8 2.27 -5.16 -1.86
CA VAL A 8 2.28 -3.73 -1.50
C VAL A 8 2.76 -3.54 -0.06
N PHE A 9 3.38 -2.41 0.20
CA PHE A 9 3.68 -1.93 1.54
C PHE A 9 2.51 -1.06 2.02
N VAL A 10 2.05 -1.31 3.24
CA VAL A 10 1.04 -0.50 3.91
C VAL A 10 1.65 0.08 5.18
N GLY A 11 1.72 1.41 5.27
CA GLY A 11 2.29 2.15 6.39
C GLY A 11 1.28 3.09 7.05
N ASN A 12 1.69 3.71 8.16
CA ASN A 12 0.86 4.57 8.99
C ASN A 12 -0.43 3.90 9.52
N LEU A 13 -0.40 2.59 9.68
CA LEU A 13 -1.48 1.85 10.32
C LEU A 13 -1.52 2.14 11.83
N PRO A 14 -2.70 2.10 12.46
CA PRO A 14 -2.79 2.15 13.91
C PRO A 14 -2.09 0.93 14.52
N TYR A 15 -1.55 1.08 15.73
CA TYR A 15 -0.83 0.00 16.42
C TYR A 15 -1.75 -1.17 16.81
N SER A 16 -3.05 -0.93 16.90
CA SER A 16 -4.11 -1.92 17.07
C SER A 16 -4.53 -2.63 15.77
N ALA A 17 -4.02 -2.21 14.61
CA ALA A 17 -4.34 -2.86 13.34
C ALA A 17 -3.95 -4.34 13.40
N THR A 18 -4.81 -5.23 12.93
CA THR A 18 -4.56 -6.67 12.89
C THR A 18 -4.56 -7.15 11.44
N ALA A 19 -4.03 -8.35 11.20
CA ALA A 19 -4.13 -8.96 9.88
C ALA A 19 -5.59 -9.09 9.42
N ALA A 20 -6.53 -9.33 10.35
CA ALA A 20 -7.96 -9.41 10.07
C ALA A 20 -8.54 -8.05 9.63
N SER A 21 -8.26 -6.95 10.35
CA SER A 21 -8.78 -5.63 9.96
C SER A 21 -8.19 -5.13 8.64
N ILE A 22 -6.92 -5.42 8.38
CA ILE A 22 -6.28 -5.13 7.09
C ILE A 22 -6.91 -5.96 5.96
N THR A 23 -7.15 -7.26 6.20
CA THR A 23 -7.82 -8.13 5.22
C THR A 23 -9.23 -7.61 4.92
N ALA A 24 -9.97 -7.17 5.94
CA ALA A 24 -11.30 -6.59 5.77
C ALA A 24 -11.26 -5.29 4.94
N HIS A 25 -10.31 -4.38 5.22
CA HIS A 25 -10.15 -3.13 4.46
C HIS A 25 -9.87 -3.38 2.98
N PHE A 26 -9.05 -4.39 2.67
CA PHE A 26 -8.69 -4.76 1.31
C PHE A 26 -9.57 -5.86 0.70
N ALA A 27 -10.68 -6.25 1.36
CA ALA A 27 -11.49 -7.41 0.96
C ALA A 27 -12.01 -7.32 -0.49
N THR A 28 -12.28 -6.10 -0.97
CA THR A 28 -12.68 -5.81 -2.36
C THR A 28 -11.66 -6.27 -3.40
N LEU A 29 -10.37 -6.29 -3.04
CA LEU A 29 -9.26 -6.71 -3.90
C LEU A 29 -8.80 -8.15 -3.64
N LYS A 30 -9.43 -8.85 -2.68
CA LYS A 30 -9.15 -10.24 -2.30
C LYS A 30 -7.64 -10.51 -2.10
N PRO A 31 -7.03 -9.95 -1.03
CA PRO A 31 -5.63 -10.22 -0.72
C PRO A 31 -5.41 -11.70 -0.46
N ILE A 32 -4.30 -12.26 -0.96
CA ILE A 32 -3.88 -13.64 -0.72
C ILE A 32 -3.29 -13.79 0.68
N ALA A 33 -2.42 -12.87 1.04
CA ALA A 33 -1.72 -12.91 2.32
C ALA A 33 -1.54 -11.51 2.88
N VAL A 34 -1.71 -11.38 4.19
CA VAL A 34 -1.46 -10.15 4.93
C VAL A 34 -0.45 -10.46 6.02
N ARG A 35 0.65 -9.70 6.04
CA ARG A 35 1.72 -9.85 7.03
C ARG A 35 1.99 -8.53 7.73
N CYS A 36 1.55 -8.41 8.97
CA CYS A 36 1.88 -7.28 9.82
C CYS A 36 3.33 -7.38 10.31
N LEU A 37 4.02 -6.23 10.39
CA LEU A 37 5.28 -6.14 11.12
C LEU A 37 4.97 -5.85 12.58
N THR A 38 5.38 -6.75 13.46
CA THR A 38 5.21 -6.61 14.90
C THR A 38 6.51 -6.11 15.56
N LYS A 39 6.42 -5.59 16.78
CA LYS A 39 7.60 -5.18 17.54
C LYS A 39 8.36 -6.42 18.04
N LYS A 40 9.67 -6.28 18.25
CA LYS A 40 10.50 -7.36 18.80
C LYS A 40 10.15 -7.61 20.27
N GLU A 41 9.77 -6.57 21.00
CA GLU A 41 9.37 -6.67 22.42
C GLU A 41 7.95 -7.24 22.59
N ASP A 42 7.03 -6.92 21.67
CA ASP A 42 5.64 -7.37 21.73
C ASP A 42 5.17 -7.90 20.36
N PRO A 43 5.06 -9.23 20.21
CA PRO A 43 4.61 -9.85 18.98
C PRO A 43 3.11 -9.64 18.69
N LYS A 44 2.32 -9.11 19.63
CA LYS A 44 0.91 -8.75 19.40
C LYS A 44 0.74 -7.32 18.92
N ALA A 45 1.68 -6.43 19.21
CA ALA A 45 1.63 -5.03 18.81
C ALA A 45 2.15 -4.84 17.39
N CYS A 46 1.28 -4.44 16.46
CA CYS A 46 1.69 -4.04 15.13
C CYS A 46 2.51 -2.76 15.20
N ARG A 47 3.58 -2.68 14.42
CA ARG A 47 4.47 -1.50 14.33
C ARG A 47 3.91 -0.42 13.39
N GLY A 48 2.62 -0.48 13.08
CA GLY A 48 1.95 0.42 12.13
C GLY A 48 2.32 0.16 10.66
N ILE A 49 2.84 -1.03 10.36
CA ILE A 49 3.30 -1.43 9.03
C ILE A 49 2.80 -2.84 8.72
N ALA A 50 2.35 -3.07 7.49
CA ALA A 50 2.01 -4.39 6.97
C ALA A 50 2.41 -4.56 5.50
N PHE A 51 2.49 -5.81 5.06
CA PHE A 51 2.66 -6.19 3.67
C PHE A 51 1.44 -6.97 3.23
N VAL A 52 0.86 -6.59 2.10
CA VAL A 52 -0.32 -7.25 1.53
C VAL A 52 0.06 -7.82 0.17
N GLU A 53 -0.17 -9.10 -0.02
CA GLU A 53 0.09 -9.84 -1.26
C GLU A 53 -1.21 -10.07 -2.02
N PHE A 54 -1.17 -9.83 -3.34
CA PHE A 54 -2.30 -10.01 -4.24
C PHE A 54 -2.01 -11.07 -5.31
N ALA A 55 -3.08 -11.68 -5.82
CA ALA A 55 -3.01 -12.65 -6.91
C ALA A 55 -2.52 -12.05 -8.23
N THR A 56 -2.98 -10.83 -8.54
CA THR A 56 -2.77 -10.19 -9.83
C THR A 56 -2.10 -8.83 -9.68
N SER A 57 -1.30 -8.45 -10.69
CA SER A 57 -0.69 -7.12 -10.78
C SER A 57 -1.72 -6.01 -10.93
N THR A 58 -2.89 -6.31 -11.51
CA THR A 58 -4.03 -5.38 -11.60
C THR A 58 -4.53 -4.99 -10.22
N HIS A 59 -4.77 -5.96 -9.32
CA HIS A 59 -5.20 -5.66 -7.95
C HIS A 59 -4.14 -4.87 -7.18
N GLN A 60 -2.85 -5.18 -7.37
CA GLN A 60 -1.75 -4.42 -6.79
C GLN A 60 -1.79 -2.95 -7.24
N ARG A 61 -1.95 -2.70 -8.55
CA ARG A 61 -2.04 -1.33 -9.10
C ARG A 61 -3.27 -0.60 -8.59
N THR A 62 -4.43 -1.26 -8.57
CA THR A 62 -5.65 -0.67 -8.02
C THR A 62 -5.50 -0.36 -6.53
N CYS A 63 -4.82 -1.21 -5.76
CA CYS A 63 -4.51 -0.96 -4.35
C CYS A 63 -3.67 0.31 -4.19
N LEU A 64 -2.60 0.43 -4.97
CA LEU A 64 -1.75 1.62 -4.96
C LEU A 64 -2.52 2.88 -5.33
N ASP A 65 -3.39 2.84 -6.33
CA ASP A 65 -4.10 4.04 -6.80
C ASP A 65 -5.27 4.43 -5.91
N LYS A 66 -6.07 3.48 -5.43
CA LYS A 66 -7.32 3.75 -4.71
C LYS A 66 -7.15 3.80 -3.20
N PHE A 67 -6.21 3.04 -2.64
CA PHE A 67 -6.10 2.89 -1.18
C PHE A 67 -4.95 3.69 -0.57
N HIS A 68 -4.05 4.23 -1.41
CA HIS A 68 -3.06 5.19 -0.93
C HIS A 68 -3.79 6.44 -0.42
N HIS A 69 -3.54 6.81 0.83
CA HIS A 69 -4.25 7.87 1.54
C HIS A 69 -5.73 7.61 1.84
N SER A 70 -6.19 6.35 1.78
CA SER A 70 -7.50 6.00 2.31
C SER A 70 -7.51 6.06 3.85
N MET A 71 -8.69 6.30 4.43
CA MET A 71 -8.88 6.20 5.87
C MET A 71 -9.05 4.73 6.24
N PHE A 72 -8.22 4.25 7.16
CA PHE A 72 -8.27 2.89 7.69
C PHE A 72 -8.90 2.90 9.07
N GLU A 73 -9.90 2.05 9.25
CA GLU A 73 -10.68 1.90 10.47
C GLU A 73 -10.56 0.45 10.94
N ASP A 74 -10.04 0.25 12.17
CA ASP A 74 -9.95 -1.06 12.80
C ASP A 74 -11.00 -1.28 13.89
N GLY A 75 -11.86 -0.28 14.15
CA GLY A 75 -12.89 -0.30 15.19
C GLY A 75 -12.36 -0.21 16.61
N ILE A 76 -11.05 -0.01 16.80
CA ILE A 76 -10.40 0.04 18.11
C ILE A 76 -9.73 1.41 18.30
N SER A 77 -8.91 1.80 17.33
CA SER A 77 -8.21 3.08 17.31
C SER A 77 -8.95 4.09 16.43
N PRO A 78 -8.69 5.40 16.60
CA PRO A 78 -9.15 6.41 15.66
C PRO A 78 -8.65 6.11 14.25
N ALA A 79 -9.50 6.38 13.28
CA ALA A 79 -9.22 6.19 11.87
C ALA A 79 -7.91 6.89 11.46
N ARG A 80 -7.05 6.19 10.72
CA ARG A 80 -5.76 6.73 10.24
C ARG A 80 -5.67 6.73 8.74
N LYS A 81 -5.09 7.78 8.17
CA LYS A 81 -4.79 7.85 6.75
C LYS A 81 -3.60 6.93 6.43
N ILE A 82 -3.81 5.84 5.72
CA ILE A 82 -2.76 4.85 5.44
C ILE A 82 -1.95 5.20 4.19
N ASN A 83 -0.69 4.76 4.17
CA ASN A 83 0.19 4.90 3.02
C ASN A 83 0.32 3.56 2.32
N VAL A 84 -0.06 3.49 1.04
CA VAL A 84 0.09 2.26 0.24
C VAL A 84 1.13 2.50 -0.85
N GLU A 85 2.24 1.78 -0.81
CA GLU A 85 3.40 1.98 -1.70
C GLU A 85 3.89 0.67 -2.33
N LEU A 86 4.62 0.77 -3.44
CA LEU A 86 5.28 -0.38 -4.04
C LEU A 86 6.39 -0.88 -3.13
N THR A 87 6.40 -2.18 -2.85
CA THR A 87 7.55 -2.81 -2.21
C THR A 87 8.42 -3.53 -3.23
N ALA A 88 9.74 -3.42 -3.06
CA ALA A 88 10.72 -4.14 -3.87
C ALA A 88 11.08 -5.54 -3.32
N GLY A 89 10.48 -5.97 -2.20
CA GLY A 89 10.79 -7.24 -1.53
C GLY A 89 12.10 -7.23 -0.73
N GLY A 90 12.09 -7.84 0.47
CA GLY A 90 13.27 -8.19 1.28
C GLY A 90 13.97 -7.05 2.03
N GLY A 91 13.96 -7.11 3.37
CA GLY A 91 14.41 -6.06 4.28
C GLY A 91 15.92 -5.78 4.27
N GLY A 92 16.26 -4.50 4.13
CA GLY A 92 17.61 -3.95 4.30
C GLY A 92 17.60 -2.42 4.19
N LYS A 93 18.49 -1.75 4.93
CA LYS A 93 18.81 -0.30 4.79
C LYS A 93 19.98 -0.09 3.82
N SER A 94 20.01 -0.78 2.68
CA SER A 94 21.08 -0.58 1.70
C SER A 94 20.78 0.65 0.83
N GLN A 95 21.80 1.46 0.54
CA GLN A 95 21.71 2.66 -0.29
C GLN A 95 21.05 2.36 -1.65
N GLY A 96 21.47 1.27 -2.29
CA GLY A 96 20.90 0.82 -3.57
C GLY A 96 19.41 0.42 -3.54
N ARG A 97 18.80 0.21 -2.35
CA ARG A 97 17.34 0.06 -2.21
C ARG A 97 16.65 1.42 -2.17
N GLN A 98 17.20 2.39 -1.44
CA GLN A 98 16.63 3.75 -1.38
C GLN A 98 16.58 4.37 -2.77
N ASP A 99 17.65 4.23 -3.56
CA ASP A 99 17.72 4.79 -4.91
C ASP A 99 16.68 4.15 -5.85
N LYS A 100 16.50 2.82 -5.79
CA LYS A 100 15.48 2.10 -6.58
C LYS A 100 14.05 2.41 -6.16
N ILE A 101 13.81 2.65 -4.87
CA ILE A 101 12.49 3.08 -4.37
C ILE A 101 12.21 4.51 -4.82
N MET A 102 13.20 5.41 -4.71
CA MET A 102 13.07 6.80 -5.12
C MET A 102 12.77 6.91 -6.62
N GLU A 103 13.49 6.16 -7.46
CA GLU A 103 13.25 6.17 -8.91
C GLU A 103 11.85 5.64 -9.28
N LYS A 104 11.40 4.56 -8.62
CA LYS A 104 10.05 4.01 -8.84
C LYS A 104 8.95 4.93 -8.33
N ASN A 105 9.14 5.57 -7.18
CA ASN A 105 8.18 6.52 -6.63
C ASN A 105 8.06 7.76 -7.52
N LYS A 106 9.18 8.29 -8.03
CA LYS A 106 9.16 9.40 -8.99
C LYS A 106 8.35 9.06 -10.25
N LYS A 107 8.57 7.88 -10.84
CA LYS A 107 7.80 7.42 -12.01
C LYS A 107 6.32 7.21 -11.69
N LEU A 108 5.98 6.75 -10.49
CA LEU A 108 4.58 6.61 -10.06
C LEU A 108 3.90 7.97 -9.88
N ASP A 109 4.57 8.93 -9.26
CA ASP A 109 4.04 10.27 -9.04
C ASP A 109 3.83 11.03 -10.36
N GLU A 110 4.77 10.91 -11.31
CA GLU A 110 4.61 11.46 -12.66
C GLU A 110 3.40 10.86 -13.39
N ASN A 111 3.16 9.55 -13.24
CA ASN A 111 1.98 8.91 -13.83
C ASN A 111 0.67 9.35 -13.16
N ARG A 112 0.68 9.53 -11.83
CA ARG A 112 -0.48 10.05 -11.09
C ARG A 112 -0.80 11.48 -11.48
N ALA A 113 0.21 12.34 -11.58
CA ALA A 113 0.04 13.73 -12.01
C ALA A 113 -0.60 13.80 -13.41
N LYS A 114 -0.08 13.03 -14.37
CA LYS A 114 -0.63 12.97 -15.73
C LYS A 114 -2.07 12.46 -15.78
N ARG A 115 -2.43 11.52 -14.90
CA ARG A 115 -3.81 10.99 -14.87
C ARG A 115 -4.78 11.99 -14.25
N ILE A 116 -4.38 12.67 -13.18
CA ILE A 116 -5.17 13.75 -12.56
C ILE A 116 -5.38 14.90 -13.56
N GLU A 117 -4.36 15.25 -14.34
CA GLU A 117 -4.44 16.30 -15.35
C GLU A 117 -5.37 15.91 -16.51
N LYS A 118 -5.29 14.65 -16.98
CA LYS A 118 -6.22 14.11 -17.99
C LYS A 118 -7.67 14.01 -17.49
N GLU A 119 -7.87 13.63 -16.23
CA GLU A 119 -9.21 13.58 -15.63
C GLU A 119 -9.79 14.99 -15.38
N LYS A 120 -8.95 16.01 -15.22
CA LYS A 120 -9.39 17.42 -15.15
C LYS A 120 -9.76 17.98 -16.52
N THR A 121 -8.88 17.81 -17.51
CA THR A 121 -9.14 18.26 -18.89
C THR A 121 -10.36 17.57 -19.50
N ALA A 122 -10.53 16.26 -19.31
CA ALA A 122 -11.72 15.56 -19.80
C ALA A 122 -13.03 15.95 -19.08
N LYS A 123 -12.96 16.57 -17.89
CA LYS A 123 -14.12 17.13 -17.20
C LYS A 123 -14.44 18.56 -17.66
N GLU A 124 -13.42 19.33 -18.02
CA GLU A 124 -13.58 20.68 -18.57
C GLU A 124 -14.07 20.68 -20.03
N GLU A 125 -13.69 19.69 -20.85
CA GLU A 125 -14.16 19.55 -22.24
C GLU A 125 -15.61 19.04 -22.37
N ASN A 126 -16.17 18.49 -21.28
CA ASN A 126 -17.52 17.92 -21.26
C ASN A 126 -18.55 18.82 -20.52
N GLN A 127 -18.17 20.08 -20.26
CA GLN A 127 -19.02 21.13 -19.70
C GLN A 127 -19.19 22.26 -20.72
#